data_AF-A0A7W7DDL9-F1
#
_entry.id   AF-A0A7W7DDL9-F1
#
_cell.length_a   1.000
_cell.length_b   1.000
_cell.length_c   1.000
_cell.angle_alpha   90.00
_cell.angle_beta   90.00
_cell.angle_gamma   90.00
#
_symmetry.space_group_name_H-M   'P 1'
#
loop_
_entity.id
_entity.type
_entity.pdbx_description
1 polymer ?
#
loop_
_entity_poly.entity_id
_entity_poly.type
_entity_poly.pdbx_seq_one_letter_code
_entity_poly.pdbx_strand_id
1 'polypeptide(L)' 'MTVMALSTGLLPPTRNLDEPDPECALDHVRGTARRAGPVAALSNSFAFGGHNVSLVFTRASTAATR' A
#
# COMPACT_ATOMS: atom_id res chain seq x y z
N MET A 1 -4.39 3.34 -6.26
CA MET A 1 -3.95 1.95 -5.97
C MET A 1 -4.36 1.51 -4.57
N THR A 2 -3.97 2.26 -3.52
CA THR A 2 -4.14 1.90 -2.10
C THR A 2 -5.57 1.51 -1.71
N VAL A 3 -6.58 2.31 -2.08
CA VAL A 3 -7.99 2.02 -1.78
C VAL A 3 -8.48 0.73 -2.46
N MET A 4 -8.07 0.48 -3.71
CA MET A 4 -8.45 -0.74 -4.43
C MET A 4 -7.78 -1.98 -3.85
N ALA A 5 -6.52 -1.88 -3.42
CA ALA A 5 -5.82 -2.97 -2.74
C ALA A 5 -6.48 -3.30 -1.39
N LEU A 6 -6.89 -2.28 -0.64
CA LEU A 6 -7.62 -2.44 0.63
C LEU A 6 -9.01 -3.06 0.43
N SER A 7 -9.72 -2.65 -0.63
CA SER A 7 -11.05 -3.15 -0.98
C SER A 7 -11.02 -4.61 -1.46
N THR A 8 -10.12 -4.93 -2.39
CA THR A 8 -10.05 -6.25 -3.04
C THR A 8 -9.20 -7.28 -2.29
N GLY A 9 -8.35 -6.83 -1.36
CA GLY A 9 -7.35 -7.67 -0.70
C GLY A 9 -6.26 -8.17 -1.66
N LEU A 10 -6.08 -7.53 -2.82
CA LEU A 10 -5.04 -7.86 -3.78
C LEU A 10 -3.97 -6.77 -3.79
N LEU A 11 -2.78 -7.11 -3.30
CA LEU A 11 -1.61 -6.24 -3.30
C LEU A 11 -0.95 -6.31 -4.69
N PRO A 12 -0.82 -5.18 -5.40
CA PRO A 12 -0.15 -5.15 -6.69
C PRO A 12 1.37 -5.32 -6.52
N PRO A 13 2.05 -5.89 -7.53
CA PRO A 13 3.49 -6.07 -7.46
C PRO A 13 4.25 -4.77 -7.75
N THR A 14 5.42 -4.63 -7.14
CA THR A 14 6.45 -3.69 -7.60
C THR A 14 7.14 -4.30 -8.81
N ARG A 15 6.82 -3.76 -9.99
CA ARG A 15 7.35 -4.24 -11.27
C ARG A 15 8.81 -3.82 -11.45
N ASN A 16 9.58 -4.62 -12.21
CA ASN A 16 10.99 -4.37 -12.56
C ASN A 16 11.94 -4.36 -11.34
N LEU A 17 11.62 -5.12 -10.28
CA LEU A 17 12.44 -5.25 -9.07
C LEU A 17 12.98 -6.69 -8.95
N ASP A 18 13.89 -7.05 -9.86
CA ASP A 18 14.49 -8.39 -9.91
C ASP A 18 15.67 -8.53 -8.91
N GLU A 19 16.48 -7.47 -8.80
CA GLU A 19 17.64 -7.38 -7.91
C GLU A 19 17.43 -6.26 -6.89
N PRO A 20 16.77 -6.52 -5.74
CA PRO A 20 16.57 -5.50 -4.72
C PRO A 20 17.87 -5.15 -4.01
N ASP A 21 18.00 -3.89 -3.65
CA ASP A 21 19.11 -3.41 -2.83
C ASP A 21 19.09 -4.08 -1.44
N PRO A 22 20.22 -4.65 -0.96
CA PRO A 22 20.34 -5.21 0.39
C PRO A 22 20.00 -4.23 1.52
N GLU A 23 20.19 -2.92 1.32
CA GLU A 23 19.83 -1.89 2.30
C GLU A 23 18.31 -1.67 2.36
N CYS A 24 17.59 -1.97 1.27
CA CYS A 24 16.13 -1.91 1.20
C CYS A 24 15.48 -3.25 1.61
N ALA A 25 15.63 -3.62 2.90
CA ALA A 25 15.22 -4.93 3.41
C ALA A 25 13.70 -5.15 3.63
N LEU A 26 12.83 -4.24 3.16
CA LEU A 26 11.37 -4.37 3.30
C LEU A 26 10.77 -5.40 2.34
N ASP A 27 9.52 -5.79 2.59
CA ASP A 27 8.73 -6.59 1.66
C ASP A 27 8.05 -5.72 0.60
N HIS A 28 8.62 -5.71 -0.60
CA HIS A 28 8.21 -4.84 -1.70
C HIS A 28 7.13 -5.46 -2.62
N VAL A 29 6.60 -6.65 -2.31
CA VAL A 29 5.66 -7.39 -3.19
C VAL A 29 6.25 -7.56 -4.60
N ARG A 30 7.26 -8.41 -4.76
CA ARG A 30 7.96 -8.63 -6.05
C ARG A 30 7.24 -9.63 -6.94
N GLY A 31 7.44 -9.53 -8.26
CA GLY A 31 6.97 -10.49 -9.25
C GLY A 31 5.46 -10.42 -9.50
N THR A 32 4.68 -11.21 -8.77
CA THR A 32 3.23 -11.35 -9.00
C THR A 32 2.42 -10.67 -7.90
N ALA A 33 1.18 -10.31 -8.23
CA ALA A 33 0.24 -9.75 -7.25
C ALA A 33 -0.01 -10.76 -6.11
N ARG A 34 -0.11 -10.27 -4.88
CA ARG A 34 -0.25 -11.11 -3.68
C ARG A 34 -1.57 -10.83 -2.96
N ARG A 35 -2.33 -11.86 -2.61
CA ARG A 35 -3.49 -11.69 -1.74
C ARG A 35 -3.07 -11.44 -0.29
N ALA A 36 -3.71 -10.48 0.36
CA ALA A 36 -3.55 -10.17 1.77
C ALA A 36 -4.85 -9.61 2.35
N GLY A 37 -4.98 -9.61 3.68
CA GLY A 37 -6.13 -9.04 4.40
C GLY A 37 -5.78 -7.77 5.17
N PRO A 38 -5.30 -6.67 4.53
CA PRO A 38 -5.00 -5.45 5.27
C PRO A 38 -6.28 -4.87 5.89
N VAL A 39 -6.16 -4.39 7.12
CA VAL A 39 -7.22 -3.66 7.85
C VAL A 39 -7.14 -2.15 7.63
N ALA A 40 -5.94 -1.67 7.34
CA ALA A 40 -5.63 -0.29 7.01
C ALA A 40 -4.53 -0.26 5.93
N ALA A 41 -4.41 0.87 5.24
CA ALA A 41 -3.35 1.09 4.27
C ALA A 41 -2.89 2.55 4.31
N LEU A 42 -1.58 2.75 4.15
CA LEU A 42 -0.92 4.05 4.12
C LEU A 42 -0.53 4.41 2.68
N SER A 43 -0.70 5.67 2.29
CA SER A 43 -0.20 6.22 1.03
C SER A 43 0.70 7.41 1.33
N ASN A 44 2.00 7.24 1.11
CA ASN A 44 3.01 8.28 1.33
C ASN A 44 3.35 8.99 0.02
N SER A 45 3.47 10.30 0.09
CA SER A 45 3.91 11.17 -1.00
C SER A 45 5.01 12.10 -0.48
N PHE A 46 6.21 11.94 -1.03
CA PHE A 46 7.37 12.76 -0.71
C PHE A 46 7.77 13.51 -1.98
N ALA A 47 7.71 14.84 -1.96
CA ALA A 47 7.96 15.67 -3.13
C ALA A 47 9.08 16.70 -2.86
N PHE A 48 9.63 17.24 -3.94
CA PHE A 48 10.67 18.27 -3.87
C PHE A 48 10.23 19.48 -3.03
N GLY A 49 11.20 20.17 -2.44
CA GLY A 49 10.96 21.26 -1.50
C GLY A 49 10.58 20.80 -0.09
N GLY A 50 10.76 19.51 0.23
CA GLY A 50 10.54 18.97 1.58
C GLY A 50 9.08 18.69 1.92
N HIS A 51 8.21 18.55 0.91
CA HIS A 51 6.80 18.24 1.13
C HIS A 51 6.62 16.76 1.45
N ASN A 52 6.14 16.46 2.66
CA ASN A 52 5.87 15.11 3.13
C ASN A 52 4.40 14.98 3.51
N VAL A 53 3.66 14.10 2.82
CA VAL A 53 2.23 13.88 3.04
C VAL A 53 1.95 12.39 3.17
N SER A 54 1.13 12.05 4.17
CA SER A 54 0.67 10.68 4.42
C SER A 54 -0.84 10.64 4.56
N LEU A 55 -1.47 9.72 3.83
CA LEU A 55 -2.91 9.43 3.93
C LEU A 55 -3.12 8.01 4.46
N VAL A 56 -3.99 7.86 5.46
CA VAL A 56 -4.36 6.57 6.04
C VAL A 56 -5.80 6.24 5.65
N PHE A 57 -6.00 5.03 5.13
CA PHE A 57 -7.32 4.52 4.76
C PHE A 57 -7.65 3.26 5.54
N THR A 58 -8.91 3.14 5.95
CA THR A 58 -9.54 1.90 6.42
C THR A 58 -10.71 1.56 5.50
N ARG A 59 -11.24 0.34 5.60
CA ARG A 59 -12.52 0.04 4.96
C ARG A 59 -13.59 0.94 5.56
N ALA A 60 -14.47 1.46 4.70
CA ALA A 60 -15.62 2.22 5.19
C ALA A 60 -16.42 1.36 6.17
N SER A 61 -16.63 1.85 7.38
CA SER A 61 -17.59 1.26 8.29
C SER A 61 -18.96 1.82 7.93
N THR A 62 -19.84 0.98 7.38
CA THR A 62 -21.27 1.24 7.47
C THR A 62 -21.73 0.85 8.87
N ALA A 63 -21.25 1.57 9.89
CA ALA A 63 -22.01 1.64 11.13
C ALA A 63 -23.26 2.46 10.78
N ALA A 64 -24.31 1.78 10.32
CA ALA A 64 -25.64 2.35 10.40
C ALA A 64 -25.81 2.80 11.84
N THR A 65 -26.05 4.08 12.06
CA THR A 65 -26.51 4.63 13.33
C THR A 65 -27.57 3.68 13.87
N ARG A 66 -27.21 2.93 14.91
CA ARG A 66 -28.16 2.26 15.79
C ARG A 66 -28.38 3.17 16.98
#